data_AF-A0A956AQ06-F1
#
_entry.id   AF-A0A956AQ06-F1
#
_cell.length_a   1.000
_cell.length_b   1.000
_cell.length_c   1.000
_cell.angle_alpha   90.00
_cell.angle_beta   90.00
_cell.angle_gamma   90.00
#
_symmetry.space_group_name_H-M   'P 1'
#
loop_
_entity.id
_entity.type
_entity.pdbx_description
1 polymer ?
#
loop_
_entity_poly.entity_id
_entity_poly.type
_entity_poly.pdbx_seq_one_letter_code
_entity_poly.pdbx_strand_id
1 'polypeptide(L)'
;MSRYFRVFSFMGQVLGMIKQNKTLLAPLALNLVLAIPAMIVFTIIYHFTQDSALGYVVAAVGLTGLYFIDYCCNGLAVSLIYDQVTTGNAELKPAFSRVLAASPGILIFAAISAFFELMATYARERDDIIGSILAGIVRAVWTAATYVVMPAMVIENTGFFNAFKRSKELAENDPTQVGSGIIGMGLATYVLGALCWALGVGSFNVLSGISPLLGMFMFMFFVNIYWALGGYLKITYFTCFYMWARECEKQGSSDPRLAPAPLQAAMAS
;
A
#
# COMPACT_ATOMS: atom_id res chain seq x y z
N MET A 1 21.12 11.56 9.76
CA MET A 1 21.22 11.44 8.29
C MET A 1 21.33 9.99 7.81
N SER A 2 22.19 9.14 8.39
CA SER A 2 22.38 7.73 7.97
C SER A 2 21.10 6.86 7.98
N ARG A 3 20.20 7.04 8.95
CA ARG A 3 18.95 6.24 9.05
C ARG A 3 18.00 6.41 7.86
N TYR A 4 17.98 7.57 7.19
CA TYR A 4 17.09 7.81 6.03
C TYR A 4 17.60 7.12 4.76
N PHE A 5 18.92 6.99 4.59
CA PHE A 5 19.51 6.34 3.42
C PHE A 5 19.32 4.82 3.40
N ARG A 6 19.05 4.21 4.56
CA ARG A 6 18.73 2.78 4.68
C ARG A 6 17.53 2.35 3.85
N VAL A 7 16.54 3.24 3.66
CA VAL A 7 15.37 2.94 2.83
C VAL A 7 15.74 2.82 1.35
N PHE A 8 16.66 3.66 0.86
CA PHE A 8 17.16 3.54 -0.51
C PHE A 8 18.00 2.26 -0.70
N SER A 9 18.78 1.87 0.32
CA SER A 9 19.48 0.58 0.35
C SER A 9 18.48 -0.60 0.28
N PHE A 10 17.40 -0.53 1.07
CA PHE A 10 16.31 -1.52 1.03
C PHE A 10 15.65 -1.59 -0.34
N MET A 11 15.34 -0.45 -0.97
CA MET A 11 14.79 -0.41 -2.33
C MET A 11 15.74 -1.09 -3.34
N GLY A 12 17.06 -0.88 -3.20
CA GLY A 12 18.07 -1.59 -3.98
C GLY A 12 18.02 -3.11 -3.81
N GLN A 13 17.81 -3.60 -2.57
CA GLN A 13 17.63 -5.02 -2.28
C GLN A 13 16.35 -5.58 -2.90
N VAL A 14 15.24 -4.84 -2.83
CA VAL A 14 13.98 -5.24 -3.48
C VAL A 14 14.17 -5.37 -5.00
N LEU A 15 14.87 -4.43 -5.64
CA LEU A 15 15.23 -4.53 -7.06
C LEU A 15 16.13 -5.75 -7.34
N GLY A 16 17.05 -6.07 -6.45
CA GLY A 16 17.88 -7.28 -6.51
C GLY A 16 17.03 -8.56 -6.49
N MET A 17 16.07 -8.65 -5.57
CA MET A 17 15.13 -9.77 -5.51
C MET A 17 14.29 -9.89 -6.80
N ILE A 18 13.80 -8.77 -7.32
CA ILE A 18 13.03 -8.74 -8.57
C ILE A 18 13.86 -9.23 -9.76
N LYS A 19 15.14 -8.89 -9.82
CA LYS A 19 16.05 -9.38 -10.86
C LYS A 19 16.24 -10.90 -10.77
N GLN A 20 16.26 -11.45 -9.56
CA GLN A 20 16.36 -12.90 -9.34
C GLN A 20 15.05 -13.63 -9.68
N ASN A 21 13.90 -13.07 -9.28
CA ASN A 21 12.59 -13.64 -9.56
C ASN A 21 11.62 -12.58 -10.09
N LYS A 22 11.42 -12.57 -11.42
CA LYS A 22 10.51 -11.63 -12.10
C LYS A 22 9.05 -11.78 -11.67
N THR A 23 8.68 -12.92 -11.08
CA THR A 23 7.34 -13.17 -10.55
C THR A 23 6.93 -12.13 -9.50
N LEU A 24 7.91 -11.55 -8.80
CA LEU A 24 7.68 -10.48 -7.82
C LEU A 24 7.11 -9.18 -8.42
N LEU A 25 7.18 -9.01 -9.75
CA LEU A 25 6.55 -7.89 -10.45
C LEU A 25 5.08 -8.13 -10.79
N ALA A 26 4.59 -9.36 -10.69
CA ALA A 26 3.21 -9.69 -11.05
C ALA A 26 2.17 -8.85 -10.27
N PRO A 27 2.31 -8.59 -8.95
CA PRO A 27 1.38 -7.72 -8.23
C PRO A 27 1.30 -6.31 -8.81
N LEU A 28 2.44 -5.74 -9.23
CA LEU A 28 2.50 -4.42 -9.85
C LEU A 28 1.85 -4.42 -11.24
N ALA A 29 2.17 -5.42 -12.07
CA ALA A 29 1.59 -5.55 -13.40
C ALA A 29 0.07 -5.75 -13.34
N LEU A 30 -0.41 -6.62 -12.44
CA LEU A 30 -1.83 -6.85 -12.21
C LEU A 30 -2.53 -5.59 -11.71
N ASN A 31 -1.91 -4.85 -10.80
CA ASN A 31 -2.47 -3.59 -10.33
C ASN A 31 -2.65 -2.60 -11.50
N LEU A 32 -1.62 -2.40 -12.33
CA LEU A 32 -1.72 -1.50 -13.48
C LEU A 32 -2.80 -1.92 -14.46
N VAL A 33 -2.92 -3.22 -14.75
CA VAL A 33 -3.91 -3.75 -15.69
C VAL A 33 -5.34 -3.67 -15.15
N LEU A 34 -5.54 -3.85 -13.84
CA LEU A 34 -6.87 -3.88 -13.22
C LEU A 34 -7.34 -2.50 -12.76
N ALA A 35 -6.46 -1.71 -12.14
CA ALA A 35 -6.83 -0.44 -11.53
C ALA A 35 -7.05 0.64 -12.59
N ILE A 36 -6.33 0.67 -13.72
CA ILE A 36 -6.53 1.71 -14.74
C ILE A 36 -7.94 1.64 -15.36
N PRO A 37 -8.42 0.48 -15.88
CA PRO A 37 -9.79 0.38 -16.36
C PRO A 37 -10.82 0.68 -15.28
N ALA A 38 -10.60 0.21 -14.04
CA ALA A 38 -11.48 0.49 -12.91
C ALA A 38 -11.55 2.00 -12.61
N MET A 39 -10.41 2.71 -12.62
CA MET A 39 -10.34 4.16 -12.46
C MET A 39 -11.08 4.89 -13.58
N ILE A 40 -10.90 4.47 -14.84
CA ILE A 40 -11.60 5.08 -15.99
C ILE A 40 -13.10 4.92 -15.83
N VAL A 41 -13.59 3.70 -15.57
CA VAL A 41 -15.01 3.42 -15.37
C VAL A 41 -15.56 4.22 -14.19
N PHE A 42 -14.85 4.24 -13.07
CA PHE A 42 -15.23 5.01 -11.90
C PHE A 42 -15.35 6.51 -12.21
N THR A 43 -14.34 7.10 -12.86
CA THR A 43 -14.36 8.52 -13.22
C THR A 43 -15.51 8.86 -14.17
N ILE A 44 -15.79 8.01 -15.16
CA ILE A 44 -16.94 8.20 -16.07
C ILE A 44 -18.25 8.18 -15.28
N ILE A 45 -18.50 7.15 -14.47
CA ILE A 45 -19.76 7.02 -13.72
C ILE A 45 -19.90 8.15 -12.70
N TYR A 46 -18.81 8.52 -12.01
CA TYR A 46 -18.82 9.60 -11.03
C TYR A 46 -19.12 10.95 -11.68
N HIS A 47 -18.55 11.23 -12.86
CA HIS A 47 -18.83 12.46 -13.60
C HIS A 47 -20.33 12.67 -13.90
N PHE A 48 -21.06 11.59 -14.22
CA PHE A 48 -22.50 11.66 -14.47
C PHE A 48 -23.37 11.70 -13.21
N THR A 49 -22.83 11.37 -12.04
CA THR A 49 -23.61 11.23 -10.80
C THR A 49 -23.23 12.23 -9.71
N GLN A 50 -22.15 13.00 -9.88
CA GLN A 50 -21.56 13.90 -8.89
C GLN A 50 -22.54 14.90 -8.26
N ASP A 51 -23.52 15.42 -9.03
CA ASP A 51 -24.48 16.43 -8.55
C ASP A 51 -25.70 15.84 -7.81
N SER A 52 -25.76 14.53 -7.68
CA SER A 52 -26.90 13.81 -7.12
C SER A 52 -26.55 13.07 -5.83
N ALA A 53 -27.56 12.67 -5.05
CA ALA A 53 -27.36 11.78 -3.91
C ALA A 53 -26.69 10.45 -4.31
N LEU A 54 -26.85 10.01 -5.57
CA LEU A 54 -26.19 8.83 -6.11
C LEU A 54 -24.67 9.03 -6.25
N GLY A 55 -24.18 10.26 -6.38
CA GLY A 55 -22.76 10.59 -6.44
C GLY A 55 -22.00 10.11 -5.21
N TYR A 56 -22.59 10.25 -4.01
CA TYR A 56 -21.99 9.75 -2.77
C TYR A 56 -21.91 8.22 -2.73
N VAL A 57 -22.93 7.53 -3.22
CA VAL A 57 -22.95 6.06 -3.30
C VAL A 57 -21.91 5.58 -4.31
N VAL A 58 -21.84 6.21 -5.48
CA VAL A 58 -20.84 5.90 -6.51
C VAL A 58 -19.43 6.16 -5.98
N ALA A 59 -19.20 7.27 -5.29
CA ALA A 59 -17.91 7.56 -4.65
C ALA A 59 -17.54 6.49 -3.62
N ALA A 60 -18.45 6.11 -2.74
CA ALA A 60 -18.20 5.09 -1.72
C ALA A 60 -17.89 3.72 -2.33
N VAL A 61 -18.71 3.25 -3.28
CA VAL A 61 -18.54 1.95 -3.93
C VAL A 61 -17.28 1.95 -4.82
N GLY A 62 -17.07 3.02 -5.59
CA GLY A 62 -15.94 3.16 -6.49
C GLY A 62 -14.61 3.24 -5.77
N LEU A 63 -14.50 4.06 -4.73
CA LEU A 63 -13.30 4.12 -3.88
C LEU A 63 -13.05 2.78 -3.20
N THR A 64 -14.09 2.13 -2.66
CA THR A 64 -13.95 0.78 -2.07
C THR A 64 -13.41 -0.22 -3.09
N GLY A 65 -13.91 -0.18 -4.33
CA GLY A 65 -13.43 -1.03 -5.42
C GLY A 65 -11.96 -0.78 -5.78
N LEU A 66 -11.54 0.48 -5.86
CA LEU A 66 -10.14 0.84 -6.13
C LEU A 66 -9.21 0.38 -5.00
N TYR A 67 -9.56 0.68 -3.74
CA TYR A 67 -8.80 0.19 -2.58
C TYR A 67 -8.76 -1.34 -2.53
N PHE A 68 -9.84 -2.02 -2.90
CA PHE A 68 -9.89 -3.47 -2.93
C PHE A 68 -8.90 -4.04 -3.96
N ILE A 69 -8.83 -3.48 -5.17
CA ILE A 69 -7.85 -3.87 -6.19
C ILE A 69 -6.42 -3.66 -5.69
N ASP A 70 -6.14 -2.48 -5.14
CA ASP A 70 -4.83 -2.14 -4.57
C ASP A 70 -4.43 -3.11 -3.45
N TYR A 71 -5.34 -3.38 -2.53
CA TYR A 71 -5.09 -4.24 -1.40
C TYR A 71 -4.99 -5.72 -1.76
N CYS A 72 -5.70 -6.19 -2.80
CA CYS A 72 -5.50 -7.53 -3.34
C CYS A 72 -4.11 -7.68 -3.96
N CYS A 73 -3.66 -6.68 -4.73
CA CYS A 73 -2.32 -6.66 -5.30
C CYS A 73 -1.25 -6.58 -4.20
N ASN A 74 -1.43 -5.73 -3.20
CA ASN A 74 -0.53 -5.67 -2.06
C ASN A 74 -0.53 -6.99 -1.28
N GLY A 75 -1.67 -7.66 -1.13
CA GLY A 75 -1.75 -9.00 -0.55
C GLY A 75 -0.97 -10.04 -1.36
N LEU A 76 -1.02 -9.97 -2.70
CA LEU A 76 -0.19 -10.82 -3.56
C LEU A 76 1.30 -10.54 -3.34
N ALA A 77 1.67 -9.27 -3.20
CA ALA A 77 3.05 -8.89 -2.90
C ALA A 77 3.49 -9.43 -1.53
N VAL A 78 2.67 -9.34 -0.47
CA VAL A 78 2.96 -9.98 0.83
C VAL A 78 3.28 -11.46 0.63
N SER A 79 2.39 -12.16 -0.05
CA SER A 79 2.43 -13.60 -0.23
C SER A 79 3.69 -14.06 -0.98
N LEU A 80 4.03 -13.37 -2.07
CA LEU A 80 5.21 -13.65 -2.88
C LEU A 80 6.52 -13.26 -2.18
N ILE A 81 6.55 -12.12 -1.49
CA ILE A 81 7.74 -11.69 -0.74
C ILE A 81 8.00 -12.65 0.42
N TYR A 82 6.94 -13.09 1.11
CA TYR A 82 7.05 -14.11 2.14
C TYR A 82 7.69 -15.39 1.60
N ASP A 83 7.21 -15.92 0.47
CA ASP A 83 7.78 -17.12 -0.13
C ASP A 83 9.22 -16.90 -0.60
N GLN A 84 9.49 -15.78 -1.29
CA GLN A 84 10.83 -15.49 -1.79
C GLN A 84 11.87 -15.41 -0.67
N VAL A 85 11.51 -14.79 0.46
CA VAL A 85 12.43 -14.63 1.60
C VAL A 85 12.59 -15.93 2.38
N THR A 86 11.56 -16.75 2.47
CA THR A 86 11.58 -17.97 3.31
C THR A 86 12.07 -19.20 2.55
N THR A 87 11.65 -19.40 1.30
CA THR A 87 11.95 -20.59 0.50
C THR A 87 12.82 -20.30 -0.73
N GLY A 88 12.94 -19.03 -1.14
CA GLY A 88 13.64 -18.64 -2.36
C GLY A 88 12.84 -18.89 -3.65
N ASN A 89 11.67 -19.51 -3.57
CA ASN A 89 10.82 -19.83 -4.73
C ASN A 89 9.41 -19.23 -4.54
N ALA A 90 9.17 -18.05 -5.12
CA ALA A 90 7.86 -17.41 -5.10
C ALA A 90 7.04 -17.78 -6.34
N GLU A 91 5.88 -18.41 -6.11
CA GLU A 91 4.95 -18.87 -7.14
C GLU A 91 3.59 -18.15 -7.05
N LEU A 92 3.01 -17.79 -8.20
CA LEU A 92 1.75 -17.04 -8.24
C LEU A 92 0.54 -17.84 -7.76
N LYS A 93 0.46 -19.12 -8.11
CA LYS A 93 -0.70 -19.94 -7.80
C LYS A 93 -0.98 -20.06 -6.29
N PRO A 94 0.00 -20.46 -5.44
CA PRO A 94 -0.22 -20.47 -4.00
C PRO A 94 -0.39 -19.04 -3.43
N ALA A 95 0.24 -18.04 -4.04
CA ALA A 95 0.08 -16.66 -3.62
C ALA A 95 -1.36 -16.16 -3.78
N PHE A 96 -1.97 -16.40 -4.94
CA PHE A 96 -3.36 -16.08 -5.23
C PHE A 96 -4.33 -16.80 -4.29
N SER A 97 -4.08 -18.09 -4.00
CA SER A 97 -4.93 -18.85 -3.08
C SER A 97 -4.98 -18.22 -1.68
N ARG A 98 -3.84 -17.74 -1.15
CA ARG A 98 -3.80 -17.06 0.15
C ARG A 98 -4.52 -15.72 0.13
N VAL A 99 -4.38 -14.94 -0.94
CA VAL A 99 -5.07 -13.65 -1.08
C VAL A 99 -6.58 -13.82 -1.21
N LEU A 100 -7.03 -14.84 -1.96
CA LEU A 100 -8.45 -15.16 -2.07
C LEU A 100 -9.03 -15.58 -0.72
N ALA A 101 -8.32 -16.37 0.08
CA ALA A 101 -8.74 -16.71 1.44
C ALA A 101 -8.84 -15.47 2.35
N ALA A 102 -7.91 -14.53 2.21
CA ALA A 102 -7.92 -13.26 2.94
C ALA A 102 -8.89 -12.20 2.36
N SER A 103 -9.53 -12.46 1.21
CA SER A 103 -10.33 -11.45 0.48
C SER A 103 -11.47 -10.82 1.29
N PRO A 104 -12.20 -11.52 2.19
CA PRO A 104 -13.23 -10.85 3.00
C PRO A 104 -12.63 -9.82 3.95
N GLY A 105 -11.45 -10.13 4.54
CA GLY A 105 -10.71 -9.19 5.37
C GLY A 105 -10.18 -8.00 4.56
N ILE A 106 -9.68 -8.25 3.35
CA ILE A 106 -9.24 -7.21 2.42
C ILE A 106 -10.38 -6.28 2.01
N LEU A 107 -11.58 -6.82 1.77
CA LEU A 107 -12.77 -6.04 1.43
C LEU A 107 -13.21 -5.13 2.59
N ILE A 108 -13.23 -5.65 3.82
CA ILE A 108 -13.51 -4.84 5.02
C ILE A 108 -12.48 -3.73 5.15
N PHE A 109 -11.20 -4.04 4.95
CA PHE A 109 -10.14 -3.05 5.05
C PHE A 109 -10.26 -1.97 3.96
N ALA A 110 -10.61 -2.35 2.74
CA ALA A 110 -10.86 -1.44 1.63
C ALA A 110 -12.04 -0.51 1.91
N ALA A 111 -13.16 -1.04 2.41
CA ALA A 111 -14.34 -0.26 2.75
C ALA A 111 -14.06 0.76 3.87
N ILE A 112 -13.32 0.35 4.91
CA ILE A 112 -12.90 1.24 5.98
C ILE A 112 -11.96 2.33 5.44
N SER A 113 -11.01 1.98 4.57
CA SER A 113 -10.09 2.94 3.95
C SER A 113 -10.83 3.96 3.08
N ALA A 114 -11.77 3.49 2.25
CA ALA A 114 -12.62 4.36 1.43
C ALA A 114 -13.46 5.32 2.30
N PHE A 115 -14.02 4.82 3.39
CA PHE A 115 -14.77 5.65 4.35
C PHE A 115 -13.90 6.75 4.96
N PHE A 116 -12.66 6.42 5.37
CA PHE A 116 -11.73 7.42 5.89
C PHE A 116 -11.30 8.43 4.81
N GLU A 117 -11.11 8.00 3.57
CA GLU A 117 -10.77 8.92 2.46
C GLU A 117 -11.91 9.89 2.16
N LEU A 118 -13.17 9.41 2.18
CA LEU A 118 -14.34 10.28 2.04
C LEU A 118 -14.45 11.29 3.17
N MET A 119 -14.27 10.86 4.43
CA MET A 119 -14.27 11.77 5.58
C MET A 119 -13.11 12.77 5.51
N ALA A 120 -11.92 12.34 5.10
CA ALA A 120 -10.76 13.20 4.95
C ALA A 120 -10.97 14.24 3.84
N THR A 121 -11.61 13.84 2.74
CA THR A 121 -11.98 14.74 1.64
C THR A 121 -13.00 15.76 2.10
N TYR A 122 -14.07 15.32 2.77
CA TYR A 122 -15.06 16.21 3.38
C TYR A 122 -14.44 17.20 4.39
N ALA A 123 -13.50 16.73 5.21
CA ALA A 123 -12.79 17.55 6.18
C ALA A 123 -11.83 18.56 5.53
N ARG A 124 -11.23 18.23 4.38
CA ARG A 124 -10.35 19.15 3.63
C ARG A 124 -11.13 20.27 2.92
N GLU A 125 -12.35 19.99 2.51
CA GLU A 125 -13.22 20.98 1.85
C GLU A 125 -13.86 21.97 2.84
N ARG A 126 -13.75 21.72 4.15
CA ARG A 126 -14.34 22.55 5.20
C ARG A 126 -13.31 23.02 6.22
N ASP A 127 -13.11 24.34 6.31
CA ASP A 127 -12.30 24.99 7.34
C ASP A 127 -13.07 25.20 8.66
N ASP A 128 -13.96 24.27 9.04
CA ASP A 128 -14.81 24.37 10.24
C ASP A 128 -14.36 23.43 11.37
N ILE A 129 -15.00 23.59 12.55
CA ILE A 129 -14.72 22.78 13.74
C ILE A 129 -14.92 21.29 13.44
N ILE A 130 -15.92 20.94 12.63
CA ILE A 130 -16.24 19.55 12.26
C ILE A 130 -15.11 18.96 11.41
N GLY A 131 -14.59 19.71 10.42
CA GLY A 131 -13.42 19.34 9.64
C GLY A 131 -12.20 19.07 10.52
N SER A 132 -11.95 19.91 11.54
CA SER A 132 -10.83 19.70 12.46
C SER A 132 -10.96 18.42 13.30
N ILE A 133 -12.18 18.08 13.75
CA ILE A 133 -12.47 16.86 14.50
C ILE A 133 -12.29 15.62 13.60
N LEU A 134 -12.86 15.64 12.40
CA LEU A 134 -12.73 14.56 11.43
C LEU A 134 -11.27 14.32 11.05
N ALA A 135 -10.51 15.38 10.81
CA ALA A 135 -9.07 15.28 10.55
C ALA A 135 -8.30 14.69 11.74
N GLY A 136 -8.71 15.01 12.97
CA GLY A 136 -8.17 14.40 14.19
C GLY A 136 -8.46 12.91 14.29
N ILE A 137 -9.69 12.48 14.00
CA ILE A 137 -10.09 11.06 13.99
C ILE A 137 -9.33 10.28 12.91
N VAL A 138 -9.31 10.79 11.67
CA VAL A 138 -8.57 10.19 10.56
C VAL A 138 -7.11 10.03 10.96
N ARG A 139 -6.47 11.07 11.52
CA ARG A 139 -5.09 10.97 12.02
C ARG A 139 -4.95 9.94 13.13
N ALA A 140 -5.82 9.95 14.14
CA ALA A 140 -5.75 9.03 15.26
C ALA A 140 -5.83 7.56 14.81
N VAL A 141 -6.75 7.26 13.88
CA VAL A 141 -6.89 5.92 13.30
C VAL A 141 -5.68 5.52 12.47
N TRP A 142 -5.10 6.45 11.68
CA TRP A 142 -3.89 6.16 10.90
C TRP A 142 -2.61 6.12 11.74
N THR A 143 -2.56 6.78 12.90
CA THR A 143 -1.45 6.64 13.87
C THR A 143 -1.49 5.30 14.61
N ALA A 144 -2.67 4.66 14.71
CA ALA A 144 -2.75 3.28 15.17
C ALA A 144 -2.16 2.37 14.09
N ALA A 145 -1.16 1.58 14.46
CA ALA A 145 -0.37 0.81 13.52
C ALA A 145 -1.22 -0.10 12.61
N THR A 146 -1.49 0.36 11.39
CA THR A 146 -2.09 -0.45 10.31
C THR A 146 -1.02 -1.11 9.43
N TYR A 147 0.25 -0.82 9.71
CA TYR A 147 1.40 -1.15 8.89
C TYR A 147 1.51 -2.65 8.57
N VAL A 148 1.17 -3.53 9.53
CA VAL A 148 1.30 -4.98 9.36
C VAL A 148 -0.03 -5.73 9.32
N VAL A 149 -1.15 -5.02 9.17
CA VAL A 149 -2.50 -5.64 9.08
C VAL A 149 -2.57 -6.59 7.89
N MET A 150 -2.10 -6.16 6.74
CA MET A 150 -2.16 -6.97 5.53
C MET A 150 -1.21 -8.18 5.55
N PRO A 151 0.06 -8.06 6.00
CA PRO A 151 0.90 -9.20 6.32
C PRO A 151 0.23 -10.21 7.25
N ALA A 152 -0.36 -9.75 8.37
CA ALA A 152 -1.07 -10.62 9.30
C ALA A 152 -2.27 -11.33 8.64
N MET A 153 -3.12 -10.61 7.90
CA MET A 153 -4.26 -11.20 7.20
C MET A 153 -3.84 -12.28 6.19
N VAL A 154 -2.81 -12.03 5.38
CA VAL A 154 -2.46 -12.92 4.26
C VAL A 154 -1.57 -14.08 4.72
N ILE A 155 -0.64 -13.85 5.65
CA ILE A 155 0.29 -14.89 6.12
C ILE A 155 -0.38 -15.81 7.14
N GLU A 156 -1.21 -15.24 8.04
CA GLU A 156 -1.86 -16.01 9.11
C GLU A 156 -3.31 -16.38 8.80
N ASN A 157 -3.83 -15.95 7.64
CA ASN A 157 -5.21 -16.18 7.22
C ASN A 157 -6.24 -15.73 8.28
N THR A 158 -5.94 -14.65 8.98
CA THR A 158 -6.83 -14.08 10.00
C THR A 158 -7.75 -13.03 9.39
N GLY A 159 -8.97 -12.90 9.92
CA GLY A 159 -9.86 -11.80 9.54
C GLY A 159 -9.31 -10.41 9.93
N PHE A 160 -9.87 -9.35 9.32
CA PHE A 160 -9.41 -7.97 9.47
C PHE A 160 -9.22 -7.53 10.92
N PHE A 161 -10.22 -7.75 11.79
CA PHE A 161 -10.17 -7.29 13.17
C PHE A 161 -9.07 -7.97 14.00
N ASN A 162 -8.86 -9.26 13.78
CA ASN A 162 -7.78 -10.01 14.44
C ASN A 162 -6.42 -9.54 13.95
N ALA A 163 -6.26 -9.34 12.64
CA ALA A 163 -5.04 -8.78 12.05
C ALA A 163 -4.76 -7.34 12.53
N PHE A 164 -5.80 -6.54 12.69
CA PHE A 164 -5.70 -5.18 13.24
C PHE A 164 -5.25 -5.20 14.70
N LYS A 165 -5.83 -6.07 15.52
CA LYS A 165 -5.40 -6.27 16.90
C LYS A 165 -3.94 -6.71 16.98
N ARG A 166 -3.55 -7.69 16.16
CA ARG A 166 -2.17 -8.16 16.05
C ARG A 166 -1.19 -7.04 15.65
N SER A 167 -1.59 -6.21 14.70
CA SER A 167 -0.79 -5.06 14.25
C SER A 167 -0.62 -4.00 15.35
N LYS A 168 -1.65 -3.79 16.19
CA LYS A 168 -1.55 -2.96 17.39
C LYS A 168 -0.61 -3.56 18.45
N GLU A 169 -0.78 -4.84 18.77
CA GLU A 169 0.05 -5.53 19.77
C GLU A 169 1.54 -5.47 19.40
N LEU A 170 1.86 -5.66 18.12
CA LEU A 170 3.22 -5.53 17.58
C LEU A 170 3.77 -4.11 17.63
N ALA A 171 2.92 -3.10 17.54
CA ALA A 171 3.35 -1.70 17.60
C ALA A 171 3.53 -1.21 19.05
N GLU A 172 2.70 -1.68 19.97
CA GLU A 172 2.82 -1.37 21.41
C GLU A 172 4.04 -2.06 22.03
N ASN A 173 4.33 -3.29 21.61
CA ASN A 173 5.44 -4.09 22.12
C ASN A 173 6.56 -4.24 21.08
N ASP A 174 6.77 -3.24 20.21
CA ASP A 174 7.74 -3.33 19.10
C ASP A 174 9.13 -3.71 19.64
N PRO A 175 9.58 -4.97 19.45
CA PRO A 175 10.85 -5.42 20.00
C PRO A 175 12.03 -4.80 19.25
N THR A 176 11.80 -4.18 18.09
CA THR A 176 12.84 -3.82 17.12
C THR A 176 13.10 -2.32 17.01
N GLN A 177 12.25 -1.45 17.56
CA GLN A 177 12.29 0.02 17.40
C GLN A 177 12.30 0.50 15.92
N VAL A 178 11.78 -0.32 15.01
CA VAL A 178 11.86 -0.12 13.54
C VAL A 178 10.81 0.86 13.02
N GLY A 179 9.99 1.44 13.90
CA GLY A 179 9.19 2.62 13.60
C GLY A 179 9.96 3.75 12.88
N SER A 180 11.29 3.80 12.98
CA SER A 180 12.14 4.73 12.24
C SER A 180 12.19 4.53 10.71
N GLY A 181 11.96 3.33 10.18
CA GLY A 181 11.93 3.09 8.73
C GLY A 181 10.66 3.59 8.03
N ILE A 182 9.58 3.78 8.79
CA ILE A 182 8.34 4.40 8.31
C ILE A 182 8.60 5.84 7.84
N ILE A 183 9.46 6.57 8.56
CA ILE A 183 9.80 7.96 8.22
C ILE A 183 10.60 8.02 6.91
N GLY A 184 11.56 7.10 6.71
CA GLY A 184 12.32 7.01 5.46
C GLY A 184 11.45 6.57 4.26
N MET A 185 10.50 5.67 4.46
CA MET A 185 9.53 5.31 3.43
C MET A 185 8.59 6.46 3.07
N GLY A 186 8.23 7.31 4.04
CA GLY A 186 7.50 8.54 3.81
C GLY A 186 8.25 9.47 2.85
N LEU A 187 9.55 9.66 3.06
CA LEU A 187 10.38 10.47 2.16
C LEU A 187 10.50 9.86 0.76
N ALA A 188 10.76 8.56 0.66
CA ALA A 188 10.88 7.87 -0.64
C ALA A 188 9.56 7.92 -1.44
N THR A 189 8.43 7.69 -0.77
CA THR A 189 7.10 7.78 -1.39
C THR A 189 6.72 9.21 -1.73
N TYR A 190 7.14 10.21 -0.95
CA TYR A 190 6.98 11.62 -1.29
C TYR A 190 7.72 12.00 -2.57
N VAL A 191 9.00 11.61 -2.70
CA VAL A 191 9.79 11.85 -3.93
C VAL A 191 9.16 11.16 -5.13
N LEU A 192 8.75 9.90 -4.98
CA LEU A 192 8.03 9.16 -6.02
C LEU A 192 6.72 9.87 -6.41
N GLY A 193 5.96 10.36 -5.43
CA GLY A 193 4.73 11.11 -5.65
C GLY A 193 4.95 12.40 -6.42
N ALA A 194 5.96 13.18 -6.04
CA ALA A 194 6.32 14.42 -6.75
C ALA A 194 6.73 14.14 -8.21
N LEU A 195 7.52 13.09 -8.45
CA LEU A 195 7.92 12.67 -9.80
C LEU A 195 6.73 12.21 -10.65
N CYS A 196 5.91 11.29 -10.14
CA CYS A 196 4.74 10.80 -10.85
C CYS A 196 3.74 11.92 -11.13
N TRP A 197 3.55 12.86 -10.18
CA TRP A 197 2.69 14.01 -10.38
C TRP A 197 3.22 14.94 -11.47
N ALA A 198 4.52 15.27 -11.44
CA ALA A 198 5.15 16.10 -12.47
C ALA A 198 5.07 15.46 -13.86
N LEU A 199 5.29 14.15 -13.97
CA LEU A 199 5.14 13.40 -15.23
C LEU A 199 3.69 13.31 -15.68
N GLY A 200 2.75 13.13 -14.74
CA GLY A 200 1.31 13.12 -15.01
C GLY A 200 0.84 14.45 -15.58
N VAL A 201 1.15 15.56 -14.90
CA VAL A 201 0.79 16.91 -15.36
C VAL A 201 1.52 17.27 -16.66
N GLY A 202 2.81 16.98 -16.76
CA GLY A 202 3.60 17.25 -17.96
C GLY A 202 3.06 16.50 -19.18
N SER A 203 2.77 15.21 -19.04
CA SER A 203 2.17 14.41 -20.12
C SER A 203 0.76 14.85 -20.47
N PHE A 204 -0.06 15.24 -19.49
CA PHE A 204 -1.39 15.82 -19.73
C PHE A 204 -1.30 17.10 -20.58
N ASN A 205 -0.42 18.03 -20.23
CA ASN A 205 -0.26 19.30 -20.95
C ASN A 205 0.21 19.10 -22.40
N VAL A 206 1.12 18.16 -22.65
CA VAL A 206 1.62 17.88 -24.02
C VAL A 206 0.59 17.12 -24.85
N LEU A 207 -0.01 16.06 -24.29
CA LEU A 207 -0.85 15.14 -25.04
C LEU A 207 -2.30 15.62 -25.18
N SER A 208 -2.79 16.48 -24.29
CA SER A 208 -4.11 17.12 -24.44
C SER A 208 -4.23 17.97 -25.71
N GLY A 209 -3.12 18.52 -26.21
CA GLY A 209 -3.07 19.21 -27.50
C GLY A 209 -3.27 18.30 -28.71
N ILE A 210 -3.05 16.98 -28.57
CA ILE A 210 -3.32 15.97 -29.60
C ILE A 210 -4.74 15.41 -29.41
N SER A 211 -5.03 14.95 -28.19
CA SER A 211 -6.34 14.43 -27.80
C SER A 211 -6.52 14.58 -26.29
N PRO A 212 -7.59 15.26 -25.83
CA PRO A 212 -7.89 15.38 -24.40
C PRO A 212 -7.98 14.03 -23.68
N LEU A 213 -8.51 13.01 -24.36
CA LEU A 213 -8.64 11.65 -23.82
C LEU A 213 -7.27 10.99 -23.60
N LEU A 214 -6.33 11.20 -24.52
CA LEU A 214 -4.97 10.66 -24.40
C LEU A 214 -4.22 11.32 -23.24
N GLY A 215 -4.37 12.64 -23.08
CA GLY A 215 -3.83 13.37 -21.94
C GLY A 215 -4.38 12.85 -20.61
N MET A 216 -5.71 12.68 -20.51
CA MET A 216 -6.36 12.16 -19.31
C MET A 216 -5.94 10.73 -18.97
N PHE A 217 -5.83 9.86 -19.97
CA PHE A 217 -5.34 8.48 -19.79
C PHE A 217 -3.92 8.46 -19.22
N MET A 218 -3.01 9.27 -19.78
CA MET A 218 -1.62 9.33 -19.30
C MET A 218 -1.50 9.91 -17.90
N PHE A 219 -2.33 10.90 -17.57
CA PHE A 219 -2.42 11.41 -16.20
C PHE A 219 -2.83 10.30 -15.22
N MET A 220 -3.91 9.57 -15.52
CA MET A 220 -4.38 8.44 -14.70
C MET A 220 -3.32 7.33 -14.58
N PHE A 221 -2.60 7.03 -15.67
CA PHE A 221 -1.52 6.05 -15.68
C PHE A 221 -0.41 6.41 -14.68
N PHE A 222 0.07 7.65 -14.67
CA PHE A 222 1.12 8.08 -13.72
C PHE A 222 0.62 8.14 -12.27
N VAL A 223 -0.62 8.57 -12.05
CA VAL A 223 -1.26 8.52 -10.73
C VAL A 223 -1.31 7.07 -10.23
N ASN A 224 -1.73 6.13 -11.07
CA ASN A 224 -1.80 4.73 -10.68
C ASN A 224 -0.40 4.11 -10.45
N ILE A 225 0.60 4.47 -11.25
CA ILE A 225 2.00 4.05 -11.01
C ILE A 225 2.46 4.45 -9.60
N TYR A 226 2.15 5.67 -9.17
CA TYR A 226 2.48 6.12 -7.82
C TYR A 226 1.83 5.23 -6.75
N TRP A 227 0.53 4.95 -6.88
CA TRP A 227 -0.18 4.09 -5.94
C TRP A 227 0.36 2.66 -5.94
N ALA A 228 0.55 2.06 -7.12
CA ALA A 228 1.05 0.71 -7.29
C ALA A 228 2.47 0.54 -6.72
N LEU A 229 3.41 1.38 -7.15
CA LEU A 229 4.82 1.30 -6.70
C LEU A 229 4.95 1.69 -5.23
N GLY A 230 4.26 2.74 -4.80
CA GLY A 230 4.27 3.19 -3.41
C GLY A 230 3.70 2.12 -2.46
N GLY A 231 2.58 1.51 -2.84
CA GLY A 231 1.97 0.39 -2.13
C GLY A 231 2.87 -0.82 -2.06
N TYR A 232 3.45 -1.23 -3.20
CA TYR A 232 4.36 -2.36 -3.29
C TYR A 232 5.62 -2.22 -2.43
N LEU A 233 6.25 -1.05 -2.45
CA LEU A 233 7.44 -0.80 -1.63
C LEU A 233 7.11 -0.84 -0.13
N LYS A 234 6.01 -0.16 0.27
CA LYS A 234 5.55 -0.17 1.65
C LYS A 234 5.21 -1.57 2.13
N ILE A 235 4.44 -2.33 1.35
CA ILE A 235 3.99 -3.65 1.76
C ILE A 235 5.14 -4.66 1.81
N THR A 236 6.12 -4.55 0.90
CA THR A 236 7.34 -5.38 0.93
C THR A 236 8.13 -5.13 2.21
N TYR A 237 8.31 -3.86 2.58
CA TYR A 237 8.97 -3.47 3.82
C TYR A 237 8.22 -4.00 5.05
N PHE A 238 6.90 -3.78 5.11
CA PHE A 238 6.09 -4.21 6.24
C PHE A 238 5.98 -5.73 6.35
N THR A 239 6.02 -6.45 5.24
CA THR A 239 6.09 -7.91 5.24
C THR A 239 7.41 -8.39 5.84
N CYS A 240 8.53 -7.78 5.44
CA CYS A 240 9.83 -8.12 6.01
C CYS A 240 9.91 -7.81 7.51
N PHE A 241 9.40 -6.64 7.91
CA PHE A 241 9.29 -6.26 9.31
C PHE A 241 8.39 -7.21 10.09
N TYR A 242 7.23 -7.60 9.56
CA TYR A 242 6.33 -8.55 10.20
C TYR A 242 6.99 -9.90 10.46
N MET A 243 7.72 -10.42 9.46
CA MET A 243 8.47 -11.67 9.61
C MET A 243 9.54 -11.56 10.69
N TRP A 244 10.27 -10.44 10.74
CA TRP A 244 11.28 -10.21 11.76
C TRP A 244 10.67 -10.13 13.16
N ALA A 245 9.62 -9.31 13.34
CA ALA A 245 8.96 -9.14 14.63
C ALA A 245 8.43 -10.47 15.17
N ARG A 246 7.84 -11.31 14.30
CA ARG A 246 7.38 -12.65 14.65
C ARG A 246 8.51 -13.57 15.09
N GLU A 247 9.69 -13.47 14.48
CA GLU A 247 10.84 -14.27 14.87
C GLU A 247 11.46 -13.79 16.19
N CYS A 248 11.49 -12.48 16.42
CA CYS A 248 11.92 -11.90 17.69
C CYS A 248 11.04 -12.36 18.86
N GLU A 249 9.72 -12.39 18.68
CA GLU A 249 8.79 -12.89 19.70
C GLU A 249 9.01 -14.38 20.01
N LYS A 250 9.23 -15.21 18.99
CA LYS A 250 9.50 -16.65 19.19
C LYS A 250 10.78 -16.91 19.97
N GLN A 251 11.82 -16.11 19.74
CA GLN A 251 13.13 -16.29 20.35
C GLN A 251 13.35 -15.45 21.62
N GLY A 252 12.42 -14.54 21.94
CA GLY A 252 12.57 -13.59 23.06
C GLY A 252 13.76 -12.64 22.89
N SER A 253 14.19 -12.38 21.64
CA SER A 253 15.41 -11.62 21.33
C SER A 253 15.16 -10.65 20.16
N SER A 254 15.69 -9.45 20.25
CA SER A 254 15.57 -8.40 19.22
C SER A 254 16.74 -8.36 18.24
N ASP A 255 17.43 -9.48 18.01
CA ASP A 255 18.64 -9.52 17.18
C ASP A 255 18.32 -9.17 15.70
N PRO A 256 18.98 -8.17 15.10
CA PRO A 256 18.88 -7.84 13.68
C PRO A 256 19.16 -9.02 12.73
N ARG A 257 19.91 -10.04 13.16
CA ARG A 257 20.18 -11.27 12.39
C ARG A 257 18.95 -12.17 12.18
N LEU A 258 17.85 -11.89 12.87
CA LEU A 258 16.58 -12.57 12.67
C LEU A 258 15.74 -11.94 11.54
N ALA A 259 16.14 -10.76 11.06
CA ALA A 259 15.43 -10.09 10.00
C ALA A 259 15.60 -10.81 8.65
N PRO A 260 14.67 -10.64 7.70
CA PRO A 260 14.89 -11.04 6.31
C PRO A 260 16.14 -10.43 5.68
N ALA A 261 16.81 -11.15 4.78
CA ALA A 261 18.03 -10.69 4.09
C ALA A 261 17.94 -9.26 3.50
N PRO A 262 16.83 -8.83 2.86
CA PRO A 262 16.70 -7.46 2.36
C PRO A 262 16.73 -6.40 3.47
N LEU A 263 16.13 -6.72 4.62
CA LEU A 263 16.06 -5.82 5.77
C LEU A 263 17.39 -5.82 6.55
N GLN A 264 18.04 -6.99 6.69
CA GLN A 264 19.38 -7.09 7.28
C GLN A 264 20.40 -6.24 6.52
N ALA A 265 20.45 -6.38 5.20
CA ALA A 265 21.38 -5.62 4.36
C ALA A 265 21.15 -4.11 4.45
N ALA A 266 19.88 -3.68 4.52
CA ALA A 266 19.54 -2.27 4.70
C ALA A 266 19.92 -1.72 6.08
N MET A 267 19.92 -2.56 7.12
CA MET A 267 20.34 -2.15 8.48
C MET A 267 21.86 -2.08 8.64
N ALA A 268 22.61 -2.87 7.85
CA ALA A 268 24.07 -2.88 7.83
C ALA A 268 24.70 -1.67 7.10
N SER A 269 23.92 -0.97 6.26
CA SER A 269 24.30 0.29 5.61
C SER A 269 24.02 1.53 6.45
#